data_AF-F2UQ79-F1
#
_entry.id   AF-F2UQ79-F1
#
_cell.length_a   1.000
_cell.length_b   1.000
_cell.length_c   1.000
_cell.angle_alpha   90.00
_cell.angle_beta   90.00
_cell.angle_gamma   90.00
#
_symmetry.space_group_name_H-M   'P 1'
#
loop_
_entity.id
_entity.type
_entity.pdbx_description
1 polymer ?
#
loop_
_entity_poly.entity_id
_entity_poly.type
_entity_poly.pdbx_seq_one_letter_code
_entity_poly.pdbx_strand_id
1 'polypeptide(L)'
;MPPHRVFISLRFSEAMDASQALKRALDKRGVPTFLCAVAAGDSIADAVIEAIDECELVVIMGTHTYGEKTDSKFSSREELEFIINDEKPFFLVKMCDRFKHAKTRFWLPPTIAYHPWQPQGAERSDPPAELVDAIIAKLKDVTGDSAPVKLQQPQSTSSASFSQVHGVRAVSGGSAEDAVRKLQTNGRSMHAAEIVQLMQAFPASADVQRFACQALEGQAEGNARGRVDGTASGAIDAIIKAMKIHSSNGDVQQCGCGALQNLAFNNHDNQVAIASKGGIDAVIVAMKRHSSNSGVQESGCRALGILGHNNNGNQAAIASKGGIDAVIAAMKNHSSKLGVLKFGCATLWDLAVNNNNKVVIASKGGIDAVVAAMKMHSSNDGVQEQGCGALRNLALNHDNRVAIASKGGIDAVVAAMKCHSSNSGVQEHGCAAFTNFATNPDLLAHLRSRSISLLARQAKHNHPSNRGVQQQADRLLSKLS
;
A
#
# COMPACT_ATOMS: atom_id res chain seq x y z
N MET A 1 -19.03 -7.86 -30.10
CA MET A 1 -19.59 -9.05 -29.41
C MET A 1 -19.86 -8.64 -27.97
N PRO A 2 -20.88 -9.18 -27.28
CA PRO A 2 -21.09 -8.81 -25.89
C PRO A 2 -19.83 -9.18 -25.08
N PRO A 3 -19.36 -8.31 -24.16
CA PRO A 3 -18.18 -8.58 -23.35
C PRO A 3 -18.40 -9.85 -22.52
N HIS A 4 -17.35 -10.65 -22.37
CA HIS A 4 -17.41 -11.89 -21.60
C HIS A 4 -17.67 -11.56 -20.12
N ARG A 5 -18.79 -12.03 -19.56
CA ARG A 5 -19.16 -11.75 -18.17
C ARG A 5 -18.27 -12.50 -17.18
N VAL A 6 -17.88 -13.72 -17.54
CA VAL A 6 -17.05 -14.59 -16.72
C VAL A 6 -15.76 -14.95 -17.46
N PHE A 7 -14.63 -14.93 -16.75
CA PHE A 7 -13.35 -15.46 -17.23
C PHE A 7 -12.97 -16.70 -16.42
N ILE A 8 -12.61 -17.81 -17.07
CA ILE A 8 -12.09 -19.01 -16.37
C ILE A 8 -10.56 -19.01 -16.42
N SER A 9 -9.92 -18.85 -15.26
CA SER A 9 -8.48 -18.98 -15.07
C SER A 9 -8.11 -20.41 -14.65
N LEU A 10 -7.14 -21.03 -15.33
CA LEU A 10 -6.80 -22.43 -15.08
C LEU A 10 -5.33 -22.78 -15.29
N ARG A 11 -4.94 -23.93 -14.74
CA ARG A 11 -3.76 -24.68 -15.18
C ARG A 11 -4.16 -25.64 -16.30
N PHE A 12 -3.78 -25.32 -17.54
CA PHE A 12 -4.11 -26.09 -18.75
C PHE A 12 -3.91 -27.60 -18.61
N SER A 13 -2.76 -28.02 -18.07
CA SER A 13 -2.40 -29.44 -17.91
C SER A 13 -3.25 -30.20 -16.88
N GLU A 14 -4.00 -29.52 -16.01
CA GLU A 14 -4.71 -30.14 -14.88
C GLU A 14 -6.24 -29.95 -14.93
N ALA A 15 -6.72 -28.87 -15.55
CA ALA A 15 -8.14 -28.48 -15.46
C ALA A 15 -8.85 -28.27 -16.80
N MET A 16 -8.19 -28.43 -17.96
CA MET A 16 -8.79 -28.08 -19.26
C MET A 16 -10.17 -28.71 -19.50
N ASP A 17 -10.31 -30.03 -19.34
CA ASP A 17 -11.59 -30.73 -19.58
C ASP A 17 -12.71 -30.21 -18.68
N ALA A 18 -12.41 -30.06 -17.38
CA ALA A 18 -13.35 -29.55 -16.38
C ALA A 18 -13.73 -28.09 -16.66
N SER A 19 -12.77 -27.24 -17.05
CA SER A 19 -13.01 -25.86 -17.44
C SER A 19 -13.90 -25.76 -18.69
N GLN A 20 -13.69 -26.63 -19.68
CA GLN A 20 -14.56 -26.69 -20.87
C GLN A 20 -15.99 -27.12 -20.54
N ALA A 21 -16.16 -28.10 -19.65
CA ALA A 21 -17.46 -28.52 -19.18
C ALA A 21 -18.17 -27.40 -18.40
N LEU A 22 -17.45 -26.71 -17.51
CA LEU A 22 -17.96 -25.57 -16.77
C LEU A 22 -18.38 -24.42 -17.68
N LYS A 23 -17.54 -24.08 -18.66
CA LYS A 23 -17.86 -23.07 -19.68
C LYS A 23 -19.16 -23.41 -20.41
N ARG A 24 -19.32 -24.65 -20.90
CA ARG A 24 -20.55 -25.10 -21.56
C ARG A 24 -21.77 -24.98 -20.66
N ALA A 25 -21.65 -25.31 -19.37
CA ALA A 25 -22.76 -25.22 -18.42
C ALA A 25 -23.15 -23.77 -18.14
N LEU A 26 -22.19 -22.85 -17.99
CA LEU A 26 -22.44 -21.41 -17.81
C LEU A 26 -23.04 -20.77 -19.06
N ASP A 27 -22.52 -21.09 -20.25
CA ASP A 27 -23.06 -20.60 -21.52
C ASP A 27 -24.52 -21.06 -21.72
N LYS A 28 -24.85 -22.32 -21.39
CA LYS A 28 -26.23 -22.84 -21.40
C LYS A 28 -27.17 -22.09 -20.45
N ARG A 29 -26.63 -21.49 -19.39
CA ARG A 29 -27.39 -20.67 -18.42
C ARG A 29 -27.40 -19.18 -18.78
N GLY A 30 -26.93 -18.82 -19.98
CA GLY A 30 -26.93 -17.45 -20.48
C GLY A 30 -25.84 -16.57 -19.88
N VAL A 31 -24.74 -17.15 -19.38
CA VAL A 31 -23.58 -16.42 -18.86
C VAL A 31 -22.42 -16.56 -19.86
N PRO A 32 -22.18 -15.55 -20.71
CA PRO A 32 -21.08 -15.58 -21.68
C PRO A 32 -19.75 -15.74 -20.96
N THR A 33 -19.07 -16.87 -21.21
CA THR A 33 -17.85 -17.22 -20.49
C THR A 33 -16.65 -17.30 -21.43
N PHE A 34 -15.56 -16.61 -21.09
CA PHE A 34 -14.27 -16.72 -21.76
C PHE A 34 -13.45 -17.86 -21.15
N LEU A 35 -12.84 -18.66 -22.02
CA LEU A 35 -11.89 -19.70 -21.66
C LEU A 35 -10.79 -19.71 -22.73
N CYS A 36 -9.54 -19.44 -22.33
CA CYS A 36 -8.43 -19.50 -23.26
C CYS A 36 -8.20 -20.96 -23.69
N ALA A 37 -8.27 -21.23 -25.00
CA ALA A 37 -8.20 -22.59 -25.55
C ALA A 37 -6.86 -22.91 -26.25
N VAL A 38 -5.88 -22.01 -26.23
CA VAL A 38 -4.61 -22.15 -26.98
C VAL A 38 -3.41 -21.88 -26.08
N ALA A 39 -2.31 -22.61 -26.26
CA ALA A 39 -1.06 -22.37 -25.55
C ALA A 39 -0.44 -21.01 -25.94
N ALA A 40 0.16 -20.33 -24.97
CA ALA A 40 0.54 -18.92 -25.05
C ALA A 40 1.53 -18.57 -26.20
N GLY A 41 1.20 -17.48 -26.89
CA GLY A 41 2.04 -16.72 -27.81
C GLY A 41 1.76 -15.22 -27.63
N ASP A 42 2.54 -14.34 -28.27
CA ASP A 42 2.51 -12.89 -27.99
C ASP A 42 1.12 -12.24 -28.19
N SER A 43 0.33 -12.67 -29.17
CA SER A 43 -1.04 -12.14 -29.37
C SER A 43 -2.08 -12.69 -28.39
N ILE A 44 -1.77 -13.76 -27.66
CA ILE A 44 -2.69 -14.40 -26.71
C ILE A 44 -2.60 -13.72 -25.35
N ALA A 45 -1.43 -13.21 -24.96
CA ALA A 45 -1.25 -12.51 -23.68
C ALA A 45 -2.14 -11.26 -23.60
N ASP A 46 -2.14 -10.43 -24.63
CA ASP A 46 -2.95 -9.21 -24.68
C ASP A 46 -4.46 -9.55 -24.64
N ALA A 47 -4.90 -10.55 -25.41
CA ALA A 47 -6.29 -10.99 -25.42
C ALA A 47 -6.75 -11.58 -24.07
N VAL A 48 -5.86 -12.25 -23.34
CA VAL A 48 -6.19 -12.77 -22.00
C VAL A 48 -6.23 -11.64 -20.97
N ILE A 49 -5.31 -10.67 -21.05
CA ILE A 49 -5.32 -9.49 -20.17
C ILE A 49 -6.60 -8.69 -20.39
N GLU A 50 -6.96 -8.39 -21.64
CA GLU A 50 -8.21 -7.71 -21.99
C GLU A 50 -9.43 -8.50 -21.49
N ALA A 51 -9.45 -9.82 -21.68
CA ALA A 51 -10.57 -10.65 -21.22
C ALA A 51 -10.70 -10.69 -19.68
N ILE A 52 -9.60 -10.64 -18.93
CA ILE A 52 -9.65 -10.54 -17.46
C ILE A 52 -10.07 -9.13 -17.04
N ASP A 53 -9.58 -8.08 -17.69
CA ASP A 53 -9.93 -6.69 -17.40
C ASP A 53 -11.42 -6.42 -17.64
N GLU A 54 -11.97 -6.91 -18.75
CA GLU A 54 -13.38 -6.70 -19.13
C GLU A 54 -14.37 -7.59 -18.39
N CYS A 55 -13.94 -8.73 -17.82
CA CYS A 55 -14.88 -9.64 -17.16
C CYS A 55 -15.37 -9.10 -15.81
N GLU A 56 -16.58 -9.51 -15.42
CA GLU A 56 -17.20 -9.12 -14.14
C GLU A 56 -16.80 -10.07 -13.00
N LEU A 57 -16.56 -11.34 -13.32
CA LEU A 57 -16.16 -12.37 -12.36
C LEU A 57 -15.11 -13.32 -12.95
N VAL A 58 -14.04 -13.56 -12.20
CA VAL A 58 -13.04 -14.57 -12.54
C VAL A 58 -13.32 -15.88 -11.79
N VAL A 59 -13.44 -16.99 -12.49
CA VAL A 59 -13.52 -18.33 -11.88
C VAL A 59 -12.12 -18.94 -11.88
N ILE A 60 -11.56 -19.14 -10.70
CA ILE A 60 -10.24 -19.75 -10.51
C ILE A 60 -10.40 -21.27 -10.35
N MET A 61 -9.79 -22.03 -11.25
CA MET A 61 -9.73 -23.49 -11.18
C MET A 61 -8.49 -23.92 -10.39
N GLY A 62 -8.65 -24.01 -9.07
CA GLY A 62 -7.57 -24.21 -8.10
C GLY A 62 -7.04 -25.63 -8.00
N THR A 63 -6.27 -26.06 -9.00
CA THR A 63 -5.58 -27.37 -9.02
C THR A 63 -4.21 -27.34 -8.32
N HIS A 64 -3.56 -28.51 -8.18
CA HIS A 64 -2.36 -28.65 -7.36
C HIS A 64 -1.20 -27.73 -7.78
N THR A 65 -0.94 -27.57 -9.09
CA THR A 65 0.13 -26.70 -9.60
C THR A 65 -0.37 -25.33 -10.08
N TYR A 66 -1.60 -24.95 -9.75
CA TYR A 66 -2.11 -23.62 -10.06
C TYR A 66 -1.22 -22.52 -9.44
N GLY A 67 -0.85 -21.51 -10.23
CA GLY A 67 0.10 -20.46 -9.86
C GLY A 67 1.57 -20.84 -10.02
N GLU A 68 1.88 -21.95 -10.69
CA GLU A 68 3.24 -22.26 -11.15
C GLU A 68 3.66 -21.33 -12.28
N LYS A 69 4.85 -20.74 -12.16
CA LYS A 69 5.46 -19.95 -13.25
C LYS A 69 5.95 -20.90 -14.33
N THR A 70 5.62 -20.62 -15.59
CA THR A 70 6.18 -21.34 -16.75
C THR A 70 7.09 -20.41 -17.56
N ASP A 71 7.79 -20.95 -18.55
CA ASP A 71 8.62 -20.15 -19.47
C ASP A 71 7.79 -19.32 -20.47
N SER A 72 6.45 -19.48 -20.43
CA SER A 72 5.52 -18.59 -21.12
C SER A 72 5.56 -17.19 -20.51
N LYS A 73 5.40 -16.16 -21.34
CA LYS A 73 5.19 -14.78 -20.88
C LYS A 73 3.92 -14.63 -20.02
N PHE A 74 2.97 -15.56 -20.15
CA PHE A 74 1.69 -15.52 -19.44
C PHE A 74 1.28 -16.92 -18.98
N SER A 75 1.14 -17.12 -17.66
CA SER A 75 0.74 -18.38 -17.02
C SER A 75 -0.30 -18.14 -15.92
N SER A 76 -0.87 -19.22 -15.36
CA SER A 76 -1.79 -19.14 -14.20
C SER A 76 -1.24 -18.35 -13.00
N ARG A 77 0.10 -18.17 -12.93
CA ARG A 77 0.74 -17.32 -11.94
C ARG A 77 0.52 -15.84 -12.24
N GLU A 78 0.81 -15.40 -13.45
CA GLU A 78 0.61 -14.02 -13.88
C GLU A 78 -0.89 -13.67 -13.86
N GLU A 79 -1.76 -14.61 -14.23
CA GLU A 79 -3.22 -14.47 -14.06
C GLU A 79 -3.61 -14.27 -12.60
N LEU A 80 -3.15 -15.15 -11.68
CA LEU A 80 -3.44 -15.01 -10.25
C LEU A 80 -2.89 -13.68 -9.70
N GLU A 81 -1.69 -13.28 -10.12
CA GLU A 81 -1.11 -12.00 -9.73
C GLU A 81 -1.98 -10.84 -10.23
N PHE A 82 -2.46 -10.87 -11.47
CA PHE A 82 -3.36 -9.85 -12.02
C PHE A 82 -4.70 -9.79 -11.27
N ILE A 83 -5.39 -10.93 -11.14
CA ILE A 83 -6.69 -11.06 -10.47
C ILE A 83 -6.62 -10.46 -9.07
N ILE A 84 -5.57 -10.78 -8.32
CA ILE A 84 -5.43 -10.36 -6.93
C ILE A 84 -4.97 -8.90 -6.83
N ASN A 85 -4.03 -8.46 -7.69
CA ASN A 85 -3.52 -7.08 -7.63
C ASN A 85 -4.56 -6.05 -8.09
N ASP A 86 -5.44 -6.43 -9.00
CA ASP A 86 -6.49 -5.56 -9.55
C ASP A 86 -7.84 -5.73 -8.81
N GLU A 87 -7.85 -6.48 -7.70
CA GLU A 87 -9.05 -6.76 -6.89
C GLU A 87 -10.23 -7.31 -7.71
N LYS A 88 -9.94 -8.02 -8.82
CA LYS A 88 -10.98 -8.62 -9.66
C LYS A 88 -11.82 -9.57 -8.80
N PRO A 89 -13.15 -9.42 -8.78
CA PRO A 89 -14.01 -10.36 -8.08
C PRO A 89 -13.74 -11.76 -8.62
N PHE A 90 -13.53 -12.72 -7.72
CA PHE A 90 -13.28 -14.10 -8.12
C PHE A 90 -14.09 -15.12 -7.33
N PHE A 91 -14.25 -16.29 -7.94
CA PHE A 91 -14.86 -17.48 -7.35
C PHE A 91 -13.84 -18.62 -7.41
N LEU A 92 -13.45 -19.14 -6.25
CA LEU A 92 -12.47 -20.22 -6.16
C LEU A 92 -13.15 -21.59 -6.22
N VAL A 93 -12.87 -22.35 -7.28
CA VAL A 93 -13.16 -23.78 -7.37
C VAL A 93 -11.95 -24.55 -6.85
N LYS A 94 -12.05 -25.13 -5.65
CA LYS A 94 -10.93 -25.85 -5.04
C LYS A 94 -10.89 -27.30 -5.51
N MET A 95 -9.89 -27.62 -6.34
CA MET A 95 -9.73 -28.92 -6.99
C MET A 95 -8.60 -29.76 -6.38
N CYS A 96 -7.97 -29.29 -5.31
CA CYS A 96 -6.93 -30.02 -4.59
C CYS A 96 -6.97 -29.68 -3.10
N ASP A 97 -6.43 -30.58 -2.26
CA ASP A 97 -6.37 -30.34 -0.82
C ASP A 97 -5.41 -29.19 -0.47
N ARG A 98 -4.28 -29.12 -1.21
CA ARG A 98 -3.21 -28.16 -0.99
C ARG A 98 -2.53 -27.76 -2.30
N PHE A 99 -2.44 -26.45 -2.54
CA PHE A 99 -1.62 -25.89 -3.61
C PHE A 99 -0.13 -26.18 -3.38
N LYS A 100 0.59 -26.63 -4.40
CA LYS A 100 2.04 -26.90 -4.40
C LYS A 100 2.85 -25.65 -4.08
N HIS A 101 2.50 -24.51 -4.67
CA HIS A 101 3.29 -23.28 -4.59
C HIS A 101 2.93 -22.43 -3.38
N ALA A 102 3.96 -21.97 -2.66
CA ALA A 102 3.79 -21.11 -1.48
C ALA A 102 3.07 -19.80 -1.80
N LYS A 103 3.36 -19.20 -2.97
CA LYS A 103 2.71 -17.97 -3.42
C LYS A 103 1.21 -18.16 -3.67
N THR A 104 0.80 -19.28 -4.26
CA THR A 104 -0.63 -19.62 -4.41
C THR A 104 -1.29 -19.82 -3.05
N ARG A 105 -0.66 -20.52 -2.10
CA ARG A 105 -1.19 -20.66 -0.73
C ARG A 105 -1.27 -19.35 0.03
N PHE A 106 -0.37 -18.42 -0.27
CA PHE A 106 -0.36 -17.09 0.33
C PHE A 106 -1.56 -16.26 -0.17
N TRP A 107 -1.86 -16.30 -1.46
CA TRP A 107 -2.97 -15.55 -2.05
C TRP A 107 -4.33 -16.24 -1.92
N LEU A 108 -4.34 -17.57 -1.89
CA LEU A 108 -5.51 -18.40 -1.70
C LEU A 108 -5.36 -19.21 -0.40
N PRO A 109 -5.32 -18.57 0.77
CA PRO A 109 -5.19 -19.26 2.04
C PRO A 109 -6.44 -20.11 2.33
N PRO A 110 -6.35 -21.10 3.23
CA PRO A 110 -7.46 -21.98 3.57
C PRO A 110 -8.73 -21.26 4.09
N THR A 111 -8.59 -19.99 4.50
CA THR A 111 -9.66 -19.14 5.02
C THR A 111 -10.51 -18.48 3.93
N ILE A 112 -10.09 -18.49 2.67
CA ILE A 112 -10.88 -17.97 1.56
C ILE A 112 -12.07 -18.89 1.29
N ALA A 113 -13.25 -18.31 1.02
CA ALA A 113 -14.41 -19.06 0.60
C ALA A 113 -14.14 -19.75 -0.74
N TYR A 114 -14.43 -21.05 -0.82
CA TYR A 114 -14.24 -21.84 -2.03
C TYR A 114 -15.38 -22.84 -2.19
N HIS A 115 -15.57 -23.30 -3.42
CA HIS A 115 -16.43 -24.44 -3.73
C HIS A 115 -15.55 -25.65 -4.06
N PRO A 116 -15.65 -26.76 -3.33
CA PRO A 116 -14.90 -27.97 -3.68
C PRO A 116 -15.46 -28.58 -4.98
N TRP A 117 -14.58 -28.97 -5.89
CA TRP A 117 -14.93 -29.81 -7.04
C TRP A 117 -13.68 -30.51 -7.55
N GLN A 118 -13.62 -31.84 -7.40
CA GLN A 118 -12.49 -32.67 -7.84
C GLN A 118 -12.99 -33.72 -8.84
N PRO A 119 -13.25 -33.35 -10.10
CA PRO A 119 -13.95 -34.21 -11.05
C PRO A 119 -13.16 -35.49 -11.37
N GLN A 120 -13.78 -36.64 -11.14
CA GLN A 120 -13.28 -37.96 -11.51
C GLN A 120 -14.21 -38.63 -12.53
N GLY A 121 -13.64 -39.33 -13.52
CA GLY A 121 -14.42 -40.09 -14.51
C GLY A 121 -15.42 -39.22 -15.28
N ALA A 122 -16.70 -39.62 -15.30
CA ALA A 122 -17.78 -38.97 -16.07
C ALA A 122 -18.05 -37.51 -15.64
N GLU A 123 -17.74 -37.12 -14.39
CA GLU A 123 -17.94 -35.77 -13.85
C GLU A 123 -17.07 -34.70 -14.53
N ARG A 124 -16.02 -35.09 -15.26
CA ARG A 124 -15.24 -34.14 -16.08
C ARG A 124 -16.06 -33.54 -17.22
N SER A 125 -17.13 -34.21 -17.63
CA SER A 125 -17.96 -33.78 -18.76
C SER A 125 -19.16 -32.91 -18.35
N ASP A 126 -19.55 -32.96 -17.07
CA ASP A 126 -20.73 -32.24 -16.55
C ASP A 126 -20.47 -31.74 -15.11
N PRO A 127 -20.37 -30.42 -14.87
CA PRO A 127 -20.19 -29.87 -13.53
C PRO A 127 -21.46 -30.02 -12.68
N PRO A 128 -21.34 -30.17 -11.35
CA PRO A 128 -22.51 -30.17 -10.46
C PRO A 128 -23.37 -28.91 -10.64
N ALA A 129 -24.69 -29.07 -10.71
CA ALA A 129 -25.61 -27.95 -10.88
C ALA A 129 -25.45 -26.89 -9.78
N GLU A 130 -25.20 -27.32 -8.54
CA GLU A 130 -24.95 -26.46 -7.38
C GLU A 130 -23.72 -25.57 -7.56
N LEU A 131 -22.65 -26.09 -8.19
CA LEU A 131 -21.46 -25.30 -8.50
C LEU A 131 -21.79 -24.20 -9.51
N VAL A 132 -22.52 -24.54 -10.57
CA VAL A 132 -22.94 -23.59 -11.61
C VAL A 132 -23.84 -22.51 -11.02
N ASP A 133 -24.80 -22.90 -10.17
CA ASP A 133 -25.69 -21.97 -9.48
C ASP A 133 -24.94 -21.05 -8.51
N ALA A 134 -23.94 -21.58 -7.79
CA ALA A 134 -23.10 -20.78 -6.88
C ALA A 134 -22.27 -19.73 -7.64
N ILE A 135 -21.73 -20.08 -8.82
CA ILE A 135 -21.01 -19.13 -9.68
C ILE A 135 -21.96 -18.03 -10.19
N ILE A 136 -23.16 -18.40 -10.65
CA ILE A 136 -24.16 -17.43 -11.12
C ILE A 136 -24.63 -16.52 -9.97
N ALA A 137 -24.83 -17.08 -8.78
CA ALA A 137 -25.18 -16.30 -7.59
C ALA A 137 -24.07 -15.30 -7.25
N LYS A 138 -22.80 -15.74 -7.30
CA LYS A 138 -21.67 -14.84 -7.08
C LYS A 138 -21.57 -13.76 -8.16
N LEU A 139 -21.84 -14.10 -9.43
CA LEU A 139 -21.88 -13.14 -10.53
C LEU A 139 -22.95 -12.06 -10.32
N LYS A 140 -24.14 -12.45 -9.85
CA LYS A 140 -25.23 -11.50 -9.53
C LYS A 140 -24.88 -10.59 -8.34
N ASP A 141 -24.24 -11.15 -7.32
CA ASP A 141 -23.75 -10.41 -6.15
C ASP A 141 -22.75 -9.32 -6.56
N VAL A 142 -21.79 -9.64 -7.45
CA VAL A 142 -20.77 -8.68 -7.89
C VAL A 142 -21.29 -7.65 -8.90
N THR A 143 -22.36 -7.96 -9.64
CA THR A 143 -22.94 -7.06 -10.66
C THR A 143 -24.10 -6.20 -10.15
N GLY A 144 -24.56 -6.42 -8.92
CA GLY A 144 -25.67 -5.67 -8.34
C GLY A 144 -27.06 -6.05 -8.88
N ASP A 145 -27.17 -7.10 -9.70
CA ASP A 145 -28.40 -7.62 -10.32
C ASP A 145 -29.30 -8.42 -9.35
N SER A 146 -29.15 -8.20 -8.04
CA SER A 146 -30.01 -8.86 -7.05
C SER A 146 -31.36 -8.13 -6.95
N ALA A 147 -32.40 -8.73 -7.54
CA ALA A 147 -33.78 -8.39 -7.21
C ALA A 147 -33.97 -8.47 -5.69
N PRO A 148 -34.76 -7.56 -5.07
CA PRO A 148 -34.93 -7.52 -3.63
C PRO A 148 -35.52 -8.84 -3.15
N VAL A 149 -34.71 -9.64 -2.45
CA VAL A 149 -35.17 -10.84 -1.79
C VAL A 149 -36.07 -10.39 -0.64
N LYS A 150 -37.38 -10.57 -0.79
CA LYS A 150 -38.34 -10.54 0.31
C LYS A 150 -37.88 -11.58 1.34
N LEU A 151 -37.39 -11.13 2.47
CA LEU A 151 -37.18 -11.97 3.65
C LEU A 151 -38.52 -12.61 4.02
N GLN A 152 -38.68 -13.90 3.72
CA GLN A 152 -39.72 -14.72 4.30
C GLN A 152 -39.38 -14.98 5.76
N GLN A 153 -40.32 -14.65 6.64
CA GLN A 153 -40.25 -14.93 8.07
C GLN A 153 -40.10 -16.44 8.31
N PRO A 154 -39.24 -16.90 9.23
CA PRO A 154 -39.24 -18.29 9.65
C PRO A 154 -40.51 -18.58 10.46
N GLN A 155 -41.24 -19.61 10.03
CA GLN A 155 -42.35 -20.17 10.76
C GLN A 155 -41.90 -20.74 12.11
N SER A 156 -42.81 -20.61 13.06
CA SER A 156 -42.77 -21.05 14.45
C SER A 156 -42.37 -22.50 14.66
N THR A 157 -41.39 -22.74 15.53
CA THR A 157 -41.31 -23.96 16.34
C THR A 157 -40.93 -23.64 17.79
N SER A 158 -41.90 -23.89 18.67
CA SER A 158 -41.87 -24.18 20.10
C SER A 158 -40.91 -23.42 21.04
N SER A 159 -41.56 -22.78 22.01
CA SER A 159 -41.09 -22.31 23.31
C SER A 159 -40.07 -23.21 24.01
N ALA A 160 -38.90 -22.63 24.30
CA ALA A 160 -38.15 -22.93 25.52
C ALA A 160 -37.51 -21.63 26.01
N SER A 161 -37.94 -21.18 27.19
CA SER A 161 -37.40 -20.03 27.89
C SER A 161 -35.94 -20.28 28.27
N PHE A 162 -35.04 -19.35 27.97
CA PHE A 162 -33.83 -19.15 28.77
C PHE A 162 -33.35 -17.69 28.64
N SER A 163 -33.65 -16.94 29.70
CA SER A 163 -32.86 -15.90 30.37
C SER A 163 -31.74 -15.19 29.62
N GLN A 164 -31.81 -13.86 29.71
CA GLN A 164 -30.72 -12.89 29.62
C GLN A 164 -29.34 -13.46 29.99
N VAL A 165 -28.37 -13.23 29.10
CA VAL A 165 -26.96 -13.08 29.50
C VAL A 165 -26.47 -11.73 29.00
N HIS A 166 -26.16 -10.88 29.97
CA HIS A 166 -25.54 -9.57 29.82
C HIS A 166 -24.16 -9.64 29.15
N GLY A 167 -23.86 -8.62 28.33
CA GLY A 167 -22.50 -8.38 27.84
C GLY A 167 -22.31 -7.10 27.03
N VAL A 168 -23.21 -6.11 27.10
CA VAL A 168 -22.97 -4.77 26.53
C VAL A 168 -23.34 -3.75 27.59
N ARG A 169 -22.33 -3.24 28.29
CA ARG A 169 -22.51 -2.09 29.19
C ARG A 169 -22.63 -0.88 28.28
N ALA A 170 -23.87 -0.45 28.02
CA ALA A 170 -24.12 0.85 27.43
C ALA A 170 -23.39 1.90 28.27
N VAL A 171 -22.51 2.67 27.63
CA VAL A 171 -21.94 3.86 28.26
C VAL A 171 -23.13 4.78 28.53
N SER A 172 -23.45 4.96 29.81
CA SER A 172 -24.46 5.88 30.31
C SER A 172 -24.30 7.25 29.66
N GLY A 173 -25.41 7.83 29.19
CA GLY A 173 -25.44 9.04 28.37
C GLY A 173 -24.70 10.24 28.96
N GLY A 174 -23.47 10.45 28.52
CA GLY A 174 -22.76 11.73 28.62
C GLY A 174 -23.00 12.58 27.37
N SER A 175 -22.88 13.89 27.49
CA SER A 175 -22.90 14.79 26.32
C SER A 175 -21.60 14.65 25.49
N ALA A 176 -21.59 15.16 24.26
CA ALA A 176 -20.35 15.25 23.48
C ALA A 176 -19.27 16.10 24.20
N GLU A 177 -19.69 17.12 24.97
CA GLU A 177 -18.79 17.94 25.79
C GLU A 177 -18.13 17.14 26.90
N ASP A 178 -18.85 16.21 27.52
CA ASP A 178 -18.30 15.32 28.55
C ASP A 178 -17.33 14.31 27.95
N ALA A 179 -17.63 13.79 26.76
CA ALA A 179 -16.72 12.93 26.01
C ALA A 179 -15.41 13.68 25.67
N VAL A 180 -15.50 14.93 25.21
CA VAL A 180 -14.33 15.78 24.96
C VAL A 180 -13.52 16.00 26.23
N ARG A 181 -14.16 16.38 27.35
CA ARG A 181 -13.48 16.57 28.65
C ARG A 181 -12.79 15.29 29.11
N LYS A 182 -13.41 14.12 28.92
CA LYS A 182 -12.83 12.81 29.26
C LYS A 182 -11.59 12.51 28.41
N LEU A 183 -11.65 12.76 27.09
CA LEU A 183 -10.53 12.54 26.17
C LEU A 183 -9.36 13.50 26.44
N GLN A 184 -9.64 14.75 26.77
CA GLN A 184 -8.61 15.75 27.09
C GLN A 184 -7.86 15.42 28.38
N THR A 185 -8.59 14.98 29.42
CA THR A 185 -8.02 14.71 30.74
C THR A 185 -7.29 13.36 30.79
N ASN A 186 -7.92 12.31 30.26
CA ASN A 186 -7.49 10.92 30.47
C ASN A 186 -7.24 10.13 29.18
N GLY A 187 -7.34 10.76 27.99
CA GLY A 187 -7.33 10.04 26.71
C GLY A 187 -6.15 9.09 26.54
N ARG A 188 -4.92 9.51 26.90
CA ARG A 188 -3.73 8.66 26.77
C ARG A 188 -3.75 7.42 27.68
N SER A 189 -4.42 7.48 28.83
CA SER A 189 -4.53 6.37 29.78
C SER A 189 -5.76 5.49 29.58
N MET A 190 -6.73 5.91 28.76
CA MET A 190 -7.93 5.12 28.47
C MET A 190 -7.61 3.84 27.67
N HIS A 191 -8.44 2.81 27.76
CA HIS A 191 -8.30 1.69 26.84
C HIS A 191 -8.71 2.11 25.42
N ALA A 192 -7.97 1.67 24.40
CA ALA A 192 -8.28 2.00 23.01
C ALA A 192 -9.72 1.64 22.59
N ALA A 193 -10.24 0.51 23.08
CA ALA A 193 -11.64 0.11 22.84
C ALA A 193 -12.65 1.12 23.43
N GLU A 194 -12.33 1.73 24.57
CA GLU A 194 -13.17 2.75 25.20
C GLU A 194 -13.15 4.07 24.39
N ILE A 195 -11.99 4.42 23.82
CA ILE A 195 -11.86 5.57 22.91
C ILE A 195 -12.67 5.33 21.64
N VAL A 196 -12.57 4.12 21.06
CA VAL A 196 -13.35 3.72 19.87
C VAL A 196 -14.86 3.78 20.15
N GLN A 197 -15.31 3.36 21.33
CA GLN A 197 -16.72 3.50 21.73
C GLN A 197 -17.16 4.98 21.76
N LEU A 198 -16.33 5.89 22.28
CA LEU A 198 -16.64 7.33 22.24
C LEU A 198 -16.72 7.85 20.80
N MET A 199 -15.79 7.45 19.93
CA MET A 199 -15.83 7.81 18.51
C MET A 199 -17.11 7.33 17.83
N GLN A 200 -17.57 6.12 18.16
CA GLN A 200 -18.80 5.52 17.62
C GLN A 200 -20.07 6.16 18.18
N ALA A 201 -20.06 6.59 19.45
CA ALA A 201 -21.18 7.25 20.10
C ALA A 201 -21.38 8.69 19.59
N PHE A 202 -20.30 9.40 19.24
CA PHE A 202 -20.35 10.79 18.77
C PHE A 202 -19.70 10.99 17.39
N PRO A 203 -20.17 10.28 16.33
CA PRO A 203 -19.56 10.34 15.01
C PRO A 203 -19.66 11.71 14.36
N ALA A 204 -20.67 12.51 14.72
CA ALA A 204 -20.89 13.86 14.18
C ALA A 204 -20.09 14.96 14.90
N SER A 205 -19.49 14.69 16.06
CA SER A 205 -18.72 15.70 16.80
C SER A 205 -17.25 15.70 16.35
N ALA A 206 -16.85 16.72 15.61
CA ALA A 206 -15.47 16.87 15.14
C ALA A 206 -14.47 16.93 16.31
N ASP A 207 -14.82 17.57 17.43
CA ASP A 207 -13.96 17.63 18.61
C ASP A 207 -13.76 16.26 19.26
N VAL A 208 -14.83 15.47 19.42
CA VAL A 208 -14.69 14.09 19.94
C VAL A 208 -13.79 13.28 19.02
N GLN A 209 -14.01 13.33 17.70
CA GLN A 209 -13.18 12.60 16.74
C GLN A 209 -11.72 13.04 16.77
N ARG A 210 -11.46 14.35 16.83
CA ARG A 210 -10.11 14.92 16.90
C ARG A 210 -9.38 14.46 18.16
N PHE A 211 -9.96 14.68 19.33
CA PHE A 211 -9.32 14.31 20.60
C PHE A 211 -9.18 12.79 20.76
N ALA A 212 -10.10 12.01 20.20
CA ALA A 212 -9.98 10.56 20.17
C ALA A 212 -8.81 10.10 19.28
N CYS A 213 -8.68 10.66 18.07
CA CYS A 213 -7.52 10.37 17.21
C CYS A 213 -6.21 10.77 17.89
N GLN A 214 -6.16 11.95 18.52
CA GLN A 214 -4.98 12.40 19.27
C GLN A 214 -4.64 11.49 20.46
N ALA A 215 -5.64 10.96 21.16
CA ALA A 215 -5.43 10.01 22.25
C ALA A 215 -4.87 8.67 21.72
N LEU A 216 -5.45 8.13 20.64
CA LEU A 216 -4.97 6.90 19.99
C LEU A 216 -3.55 7.06 19.43
N GLU A 217 -3.24 8.22 18.84
CA GLU A 217 -1.90 8.59 18.39
C GLU A 217 -0.87 8.53 19.53
N GLY A 218 -1.18 9.15 20.67
CA GLY A 218 -0.30 9.18 21.83
C GLY A 218 -0.11 7.81 22.50
N GLN A 219 -1.09 6.91 22.40
CA GLN A 219 -0.98 5.54 22.91
C GLN A 219 -0.06 4.66 22.06
N ALA A 220 0.00 4.92 20.75
CA ALA A 220 0.88 4.20 19.85
C ALA A 220 2.37 4.62 20.00
N GLU A 221 2.65 5.75 20.66
CA GLU A 221 3.99 6.34 20.84
C GLU A 221 4.87 5.71 21.95
N GLY A 222 4.42 4.65 22.63
CA GLY A 222 5.17 4.03 23.75
C GLY A 222 6.02 2.80 23.38
N ASN A 223 7.23 2.69 23.97
CA ASN A 223 8.11 1.50 23.90
C ASN A 223 7.83 0.44 24.99
N ALA A 224 6.69 0.52 25.68
CA ALA A 224 6.32 -0.41 26.76
C ALA A 224 5.14 -1.31 26.34
N ARG A 225 4.90 -2.37 27.13
CA ARG A 225 3.93 -3.50 27.00
C ARG A 225 2.44 -3.16 26.75
N GLY A 226 2.09 -2.03 26.13
CA GLY A 226 0.72 -1.57 25.90
C GLY A 226 0.50 -0.86 24.56
N ARG A 227 1.31 -1.14 23.52
CA ARG A 227 1.00 -0.65 22.16
C ARG A 227 -0.41 -1.11 21.79
N VAL A 228 -1.22 -0.17 21.32
CA VAL A 228 -2.56 -0.48 20.81
C VAL A 228 -2.40 -1.38 19.60
N ASP A 229 -2.92 -2.59 19.71
CA ASP A 229 -3.23 -3.38 18.52
C ASP A 229 -4.43 -2.71 17.85
N GLY A 230 -4.14 -1.89 16.84
CA GLY A 230 -5.13 -1.13 16.09
C GLY A 230 -6.17 -2.02 15.38
N THR A 231 -5.83 -3.28 15.13
CA THR A 231 -6.75 -4.27 14.57
C THR A 231 -7.68 -4.82 15.64
N ALA A 232 -7.13 -5.32 16.76
CA ALA A 232 -7.91 -5.90 17.85
C ALA A 232 -8.83 -4.89 18.54
N SER A 233 -8.44 -3.62 18.58
CA SER A 233 -9.24 -2.54 19.18
C SER A 233 -10.28 -1.93 18.24
N GLY A 234 -10.23 -2.22 16.92
CA GLY A 234 -11.05 -1.52 15.92
C GLY A 234 -10.65 -0.05 15.69
N ALA A 235 -9.52 0.40 16.24
CA ALA A 235 -9.06 1.78 16.15
C ALA A 235 -8.83 2.22 14.70
N ILE A 236 -8.26 1.34 13.85
CA ILE A 236 -7.99 1.65 12.44
C ILE A 236 -9.29 2.02 11.71
N ASP A 237 -10.36 1.22 11.87
CA ASP A 237 -11.66 1.50 11.24
C ASP A 237 -12.28 2.79 11.75
N ALA A 238 -12.21 3.02 13.07
CA ALA A 238 -12.75 4.22 13.70
C ALA A 238 -12.04 5.49 13.20
N ILE A 239 -10.71 5.47 13.12
CA ILE A 239 -9.90 6.60 12.61
C ILE A 239 -10.21 6.87 11.14
N ILE A 240 -10.21 5.85 10.28
CA ILE A 240 -10.52 6.01 8.85
C ILE A 240 -11.94 6.55 8.66
N LYS A 241 -12.91 6.04 9.44
CA LYS A 241 -14.29 6.52 9.40
C LYS A 241 -14.40 7.99 9.86
N ALA A 242 -13.70 8.36 10.92
CA ALA A 242 -13.64 9.75 11.40
C ALA A 242 -13.07 10.69 10.33
N MET A 243 -11.97 10.31 9.68
CA MET A 243 -11.37 11.07 8.58
C MET A 243 -12.34 11.23 7.40
N LYS A 244 -13.09 10.18 7.05
CA LYS A 244 -14.09 10.22 5.96
C LYS A 244 -15.27 11.15 6.29
N ILE A 245 -15.83 11.02 7.50
CA ILE A 245 -16.98 11.85 7.94
C ILE A 245 -16.57 13.32 8.04
N HIS A 246 -15.42 13.61 8.65
CA HIS A 246 -14.93 14.97 8.90
C HIS A 246 -13.89 15.41 7.88
N SER A 247 -14.10 15.07 6.60
CA SER A 247 -13.15 15.36 5.51
C SER A 247 -12.84 16.85 5.30
N SER A 248 -13.70 17.76 5.78
CA SER A 248 -13.50 19.21 5.75
C SER A 248 -12.86 19.80 7.02
N ASN A 249 -12.64 19.01 8.07
CA ASN A 249 -12.02 19.50 9.31
C ASN A 249 -10.52 19.16 9.32
N GLY A 250 -9.67 20.19 9.19
CA GLY A 250 -8.22 20.02 9.11
C GLY A 250 -7.59 19.37 10.35
N ASP A 251 -8.10 19.68 11.54
CA ASP A 251 -7.54 19.12 12.78
C ASP A 251 -7.85 17.63 12.93
N VAL A 252 -9.06 17.19 12.57
CA VAL A 252 -9.40 15.76 12.53
C VAL A 252 -8.54 15.04 11.50
N GLN A 253 -8.31 15.64 10.33
CA GLN A 253 -7.42 15.04 9.32
C GLN A 253 -5.98 14.92 9.81
N GLN A 254 -5.45 15.96 10.45
CA GLN A 254 -4.09 15.96 10.99
C GLN A 254 -3.91 14.88 12.06
N CYS A 255 -4.79 14.85 13.07
CA CYS A 255 -4.75 13.82 14.12
C CYS A 255 -5.02 12.42 13.57
N GLY A 256 -5.90 12.28 12.58
CA GLY A 256 -6.18 11.00 11.92
C GLY A 256 -4.95 10.45 11.20
N CYS A 257 -4.26 11.27 10.41
CA CYS A 257 -3.00 10.91 9.76
C CYS A 257 -1.92 10.52 10.80
N GLY A 258 -1.77 11.31 11.88
CA GLY A 258 -0.83 11.03 12.97
C GLY A 258 -1.11 9.69 13.66
N ALA A 259 -2.37 9.42 13.99
CA ALA A 259 -2.79 8.17 14.61
C ALA A 259 -2.52 6.95 13.70
N LEU A 260 -2.88 7.01 12.42
CA LEU A 260 -2.61 5.93 11.47
C LEU A 260 -1.11 5.66 11.31
N GLN A 261 -0.33 6.73 11.22
CA GLN A 261 1.13 6.64 11.12
C GLN A 261 1.75 5.96 12.34
N ASN A 262 1.36 6.34 13.56
CA ASN A 262 1.91 5.72 14.77
C ASN A 262 1.47 4.27 14.93
N LEU A 263 0.23 3.92 14.54
CA LEU A 263 -0.23 2.53 14.50
C LEU A 263 0.56 1.68 13.48
N ALA A 264 0.94 2.27 12.35
CA ALA A 264 1.73 1.59 11.31
C ALA A 264 3.23 1.46 11.66
N PHE A 265 3.75 2.30 12.55
CA PHE A 265 5.18 2.36 12.84
C PHE A 265 5.70 1.04 13.45
N ASN A 266 6.68 0.43 12.77
CA ASN A 266 7.23 -0.89 13.14
C ASN A 266 6.17 -1.99 13.32
N ASN A 267 5.04 -1.89 12.62
CA ASN A 267 3.97 -2.88 12.66
C ASN A 267 3.44 -3.17 11.25
N HIS A 268 3.97 -4.23 10.64
CA HIS A 268 3.64 -4.62 9.28
C HIS A 268 2.16 -5.02 9.12
N ASP A 269 1.59 -5.72 10.11
CA ASP A 269 0.18 -6.13 10.08
C ASP A 269 -0.74 -4.90 10.09
N ASN A 270 -0.41 -3.89 10.90
CA ASN A 270 -1.14 -2.61 10.87
C ASN A 270 -0.93 -1.85 9.56
N GLN A 271 0.27 -1.84 8.96
CA GLN A 271 0.47 -1.23 7.64
C GLN A 271 -0.46 -1.87 6.58
N VAL A 272 -0.57 -3.20 6.58
CA VAL A 272 -1.43 -3.95 5.65
C VAL A 272 -2.91 -3.69 5.97
N ALA A 273 -3.30 -3.73 7.25
CA ALA A 273 -4.68 -3.50 7.68
C ALA A 273 -5.15 -2.06 7.39
N ILE A 274 -4.30 -1.06 7.58
CA ILE A 274 -4.61 0.33 7.22
C ILE A 274 -4.80 0.45 5.71
N ALA A 275 -3.94 -0.19 4.91
CA ALA A 275 -4.06 -0.17 3.46
C ALA A 275 -5.36 -0.84 2.98
N SER A 276 -5.67 -2.06 3.46
CA SER A 276 -6.85 -2.83 3.06
C SER A 276 -8.17 -2.17 3.48
N LYS A 277 -8.16 -1.36 4.55
CA LYS A 277 -9.33 -0.60 5.02
C LYS A 277 -9.49 0.77 4.30
N GLY A 278 -8.67 1.04 3.29
CA GLY A 278 -8.71 2.30 2.52
C GLY A 278 -8.08 3.50 3.25
N GLY A 279 -7.17 3.25 4.19
CA GLY A 279 -6.46 4.30 4.92
C GLY A 279 -5.48 5.09 4.05
N ILE A 280 -4.85 4.46 3.04
CA ILE A 280 -4.03 5.17 2.05
C ILE A 280 -4.86 6.23 1.32
N ASP A 281 -6.06 5.87 0.84
CA ASP A 281 -6.96 6.81 0.17
C ASP A 281 -7.40 7.93 1.11
N ALA A 282 -7.72 7.61 2.36
CA ALA A 282 -8.11 8.60 3.36
C ALA A 282 -7.00 9.64 3.58
N VAL A 283 -5.74 9.21 3.70
CA VAL A 283 -4.59 10.12 3.85
C VAL A 283 -4.39 10.96 2.58
N ILE A 284 -4.48 10.37 1.38
CA ILE A 284 -4.32 11.12 0.12
C ILE A 284 -5.44 12.16 -0.05
N VAL A 285 -6.68 11.80 0.26
CA VAL A 285 -7.82 12.73 0.23
C VAL A 285 -7.65 13.86 1.24
N ALA A 286 -7.16 13.55 2.46
CA ALA A 286 -6.84 14.56 3.47
C ALA A 286 -5.82 15.57 2.94
N MET A 287 -4.70 15.09 2.38
CA MET A 287 -3.67 15.94 1.79
C MET A 287 -4.21 16.80 0.64
N LYS A 288 -5.03 16.24 -0.26
CA LYS A 288 -5.59 16.98 -1.40
C LYS A 288 -6.59 18.04 -0.95
N ARG A 289 -7.49 17.74 -0.01
CA ARG A 289 -8.51 18.68 0.48
C ARG A 289 -7.92 19.81 1.32
N HIS A 290 -6.87 19.52 2.09
CA HIS A 290 -6.24 20.48 3.01
C HIS A 290 -4.86 20.92 2.50
N SER A 291 -4.76 21.19 1.20
CA SER A 291 -3.49 21.51 0.53
C SER A 291 -2.81 22.77 1.07
N SER A 292 -3.54 23.68 1.70
CA SER A 292 -3.02 24.89 2.36
C SER A 292 -2.68 24.71 3.84
N ASN A 293 -3.04 23.59 4.46
CA ASN A 293 -2.75 23.31 5.87
C ASN A 293 -1.44 22.53 6.00
N SER A 294 -0.37 23.18 6.43
CA SER A 294 0.95 22.55 6.55
C SER A 294 0.99 21.40 7.56
N GLY A 295 0.16 21.43 8.61
CA GLY A 295 0.10 20.35 9.60
C GLY A 295 -0.48 19.07 9.01
N VAL A 296 -1.57 19.17 8.24
CA VAL A 296 -2.13 18.02 7.51
C VAL A 296 -1.16 17.50 6.46
N GLN A 297 -0.47 18.38 5.72
CA GLN A 297 0.54 17.96 4.74
C GLN A 297 1.71 17.21 5.39
N GLU A 298 2.20 17.70 6.53
CA GLU A 298 3.28 17.09 7.27
C GLU A 298 2.89 15.69 7.77
N SER A 299 1.77 15.58 8.49
CA SER A 299 1.26 14.30 8.99
C SER A 299 0.91 13.35 7.85
N GLY A 300 0.38 13.86 6.74
CA GLY A 300 0.07 13.07 5.54
C GLY A 300 1.30 12.48 4.88
N CYS A 301 2.35 13.29 4.65
CA CYS A 301 3.64 12.79 4.16
C CYS A 301 4.17 11.70 5.09
N ARG A 302 4.26 11.96 6.39
CA ARG A 302 4.79 11.01 7.37
C ARG A 302 3.98 9.71 7.40
N ALA A 303 2.65 9.79 7.35
CA ALA A 303 1.77 8.62 7.28
C ALA A 303 2.02 7.77 6.02
N LEU A 304 2.09 8.37 4.84
CA LEU A 304 2.38 7.65 3.59
C LEU A 304 3.78 7.02 3.61
N GLY A 305 4.78 7.74 4.11
CA GLY A 305 6.14 7.22 4.28
C GLY A 305 6.16 5.96 5.14
N ILE A 306 5.57 6.02 6.35
CA ILE A 306 5.53 4.86 7.25
C ILE A 306 4.69 3.70 6.69
N LEU A 307 3.59 3.98 5.99
CA LEU A 307 2.79 2.94 5.33
C LEU A 307 3.56 2.24 4.20
N GLY A 308 4.41 2.96 3.46
CA GLY A 308 5.27 2.40 2.42
C GLY A 308 6.57 1.80 2.91
N HIS A 309 7.02 2.11 4.13
CA HIS A 309 8.32 1.68 4.64
C HIS A 309 8.41 0.15 4.74
N ASN A 310 9.39 -0.44 4.03
CA ASN A 310 9.58 -1.89 3.89
C ASN A 310 8.32 -2.68 3.47
N ASN A 311 7.38 -2.04 2.76
CA ASN A 311 6.13 -2.66 2.34
C ASN A 311 5.90 -2.43 0.85
N ASN A 312 6.38 -3.35 0.01
CA ASN A 312 6.32 -3.21 -1.46
C ASN A 312 4.87 -3.10 -1.98
N GLY A 313 3.92 -3.79 -1.36
CA GLY A 313 2.50 -3.71 -1.73
C GLY A 313 1.94 -2.32 -1.47
N ASN A 314 2.18 -1.78 -0.28
CA ASN A 314 1.77 -0.42 0.04
C ASN A 314 2.51 0.63 -0.80
N GLN A 315 3.80 0.44 -1.11
CA GLN A 315 4.53 1.34 -2.00
C GLN A 315 3.88 1.43 -3.39
N ALA A 316 3.42 0.30 -3.94
CA ALA A 316 2.70 0.27 -5.21
C ALA A 316 1.31 0.91 -5.09
N ALA A 317 0.56 0.59 -4.02
CA ALA A 317 -0.76 1.15 -3.77
C ALA A 317 -0.73 2.69 -3.57
N ILE A 318 0.27 3.20 -2.85
CA ILE A 318 0.47 4.65 -2.69
C ILE A 318 0.74 5.31 -4.04
N ALA A 319 1.51 4.67 -4.93
CA ALA A 319 1.76 5.19 -6.26
C ALA A 319 0.50 5.17 -7.14
N SER A 320 -0.20 4.04 -7.22
CA SER A 320 -1.41 3.90 -8.07
C SER A 320 -2.55 4.81 -7.64
N LYS A 321 -2.68 5.09 -6.34
CA LYS A 321 -3.69 6.00 -5.77
C LYS A 321 -3.31 7.49 -5.87
N GLY A 322 -2.18 7.80 -6.50
CA GLY A 322 -1.71 9.19 -6.70
C GLY A 322 -1.13 9.84 -5.44
N GLY A 323 -0.61 9.03 -4.51
CA GLY A 323 0.05 9.51 -3.28
C GLY A 323 1.40 10.18 -3.56
N ILE A 324 2.14 9.71 -4.58
CA ILE A 324 3.38 10.38 -5.02
C ILE A 324 3.07 11.82 -5.48
N ASP A 325 2.00 12.02 -6.26
CA ASP A 325 1.56 13.35 -6.68
C ASP A 325 1.21 14.24 -5.49
N ALA A 326 0.50 13.69 -4.50
CA ALA A 326 0.13 14.41 -3.28
C ALA A 326 1.36 14.86 -2.46
N VAL A 327 2.36 13.99 -2.29
CA VAL A 327 3.62 14.32 -1.58
C VAL A 327 4.40 15.41 -2.32
N ILE A 328 4.53 15.31 -3.64
CA ILE A 328 5.23 16.32 -4.45
C ILE A 328 4.49 17.66 -4.40
N ALA A 329 3.16 17.66 -4.48
CA ALA A 329 2.35 18.86 -4.35
C ALA A 329 2.50 19.50 -2.96
N ALA A 330 2.51 18.70 -1.90
CA ALA A 330 2.75 19.16 -0.52
C ALA A 330 4.10 19.89 -0.41
N MET A 331 5.17 19.29 -0.93
CA MET A 331 6.50 19.89 -0.91
C MET A 331 6.57 21.21 -1.69
N LYS A 332 5.90 21.28 -2.85
CA LYS A 332 5.87 22.50 -3.67
C LYS A 332 5.06 23.63 -3.02
N ASN A 333 3.90 23.31 -2.45
CA ASN A 333 3.01 24.30 -1.83
C ASN A 333 3.53 24.82 -0.48
N HIS A 334 4.34 24.02 0.21
CA HIS A 334 4.89 24.33 1.54
C HIS A 334 6.41 24.36 1.54
N SER A 335 7.00 25.01 0.53
CA SER A 335 8.45 25.00 0.29
C SER A 335 9.29 25.61 1.43
N SER A 336 8.70 26.36 2.37
CA SER A 336 9.38 26.93 3.54
C SER A 336 9.12 26.16 4.85
N LYS A 337 8.27 25.12 4.81
CA LYS A 337 7.89 24.34 6.00
C LYS A 337 8.80 23.14 6.14
N LEU A 338 9.71 23.25 7.10
CA LEU A 338 10.75 22.26 7.38
C LEU A 338 10.19 20.83 7.53
N GLY A 339 9.13 20.66 8.32
CA GLY A 339 8.53 19.34 8.56
C GLY A 339 7.98 18.71 7.28
N VAL A 340 7.22 19.46 6.48
CA VAL A 340 6.69 18.97 5.20
C VAL A 340 7.81 18.55 4.26
N LEU A 341 8.87 19.36 4.14
CA LEU A 341 9.99 19.04 3.25
C LEU A 341 10.83 17.85 3.74
N LYS A 342 11.09 17.75 5.04
CA LYS A 342 11.80 16.61 5.63
C LYS A 342 11.06 15.31 5.39
N PHE A 343 9.77 15.26 5.75
CA PHE A 343 8.97 14.04 5.59
C PHE A 343 8.58 13.77 4.14
N GLY A 344 8.46 14.80 3.30
CA GLY A 344 8.30 14.64 1.85
C GLY A 344 9.52 13.96 1.23
N CYS A 345 10.74 14.43 1.52
CA CYS A 345 11.97 13.77 1.09
C CYS A 345 12.07 12.33 1.62
N ALA A 346 11.77 12.11 2.91
CA ALA A 346 11.79 10.78 3.50
C ALA A 346 10.81 9.81 2.82
N THR A 347 9.59 10.28 2.55
CA THR A 347 8.56 9.49 1.88
C THR A 347 8.97 9.15 0.45
N LEU A 348 9.50 10.11 -0.31
CA LEU A 348 10.00 9.84 -1.66
C LEU A 348 11.20 8.89 -1.65
N TRP A 349 12.05 8.96 -0.62
CA TRP A 349 13.15 8.00 -0.44
C TRP A 349 12.63 6.57 -0.23
N ASP A 350 11.68 6.37 0.69
CA ASP A 350 11.07 5.06 0.96
C ASP A 350 10.35 4.52 -0.28
N LEU A 351 9.54 5.35 -0.95
CA LEU A 351 8.80 4.95 -2.15
C LEU A 351 9.73 4.63 -3.33
N ALA A 352 10.88 5.31 -3.44
CA ALA A 352 11.88 5.05 -4.48
C ALA A 352 12.63 3.72 -4.29
N VAL A 353 12.37 2.93 -3.24
CA VAL A 353 12.86 1.55 -3.15
C VAL A 353 12.25 0.69 -4.28
N ASN A 354 10.96 0.86 -4.57
CA ASN A 354 10.28 0.22 -5.69
C ASN A 354 10.78 0.78 -7.05
N ASN A 355 11.00 -0.09 -8.05
CA ASN A 355 11.55 0.32 -9.35
C ASN A 355 10.59 1.16 -10.19
N ASN A 356 9.30 0.83 -10.22
CA ASN A 356 8.30 1.57 -10.97
C ASN A 356 8.11 2.97 -10.34
N ASN A 357 8.11 3.04 -9.01
CA ASN A 357 7.98 4.30 -8.29
C ASN A 357 9.14 5.26 -8.61
N LYS A 358 10.38 4.79 -8.83
CA LYS A 358 11.48 5.67 -9.25
C LYS A 358 11.15 6.45 -10.52
N VAL A 359 10.52 5.78 -11.49
CA VAL A 359 10.10 6.38 -12.77
C VAL A 359 8.94 7.34 -12.54
N VAL A 360 7.93 6.93 -11.78
CA VAL A 360 6.76 7.77 -11.45
C VAL A 360 7.20 9.05 -10.74
N ILE A 361 8.02 8.94 -9.68
CA ILE A 361 8.54 10.10 -8.93
C ILE A 361 9.25 11.08 -9.86
N ALA A 362 10.12 10.59 -10.76
CA ALA A 362 10.81 11.44 -11.71
C ALA A 362 9.85 12.13 -12.69
N SER A 363 8.93 11.37 -13.30
CA SER A 363 7.95 11.88 -14.26
C SER A 363 7.02 12.97 -13.69
N LYS A 364 6.76 12.92 -12.37
CA LYS A 364 5.92 13.88 -11.65
C LYS A 364 6.70 15.09 -11.11
N GLY A 365 7.99 15.19 -11.42
CA GLY A 365 8.86 16.29 -10.98
C GLY A 365 9.30 16.18 -9.52
N GLY A 366 9.38 14.96 -8.98
CA GLY A 366 9.85 14.71 -7.61
C GLY A 366 11.34 15.00 -7.44
N ILE A 367 12.16 14.81 -8.49
CA ILE A 367 13.59 15.19 -8.47
C ILE A 367 13.73 16.70 -8.23
N ASP A 368 12.98 17.52 -8.96
CA ASP A 368 12.97 18.98 -8.76
C ASP A 368 12.55 19.35 -7.34
N ALA A 369 11.50 18.70 -6.80
CA ALA A 369 11.01 18.97 -5.46
C ALA A 369 12.06 18.63 -4.38
N VAL A 370 12.75 17.50 -4.49
CA VAL A 370 13.82 17.09 -3.56
C VAL A 370 14.99 18.07 -3.63
N VAL A 371 15.46 18.42 -4.84
CA VAL A 371 16.58 19.36 -5.00
C VAL A 371 16.22 20.75 -4.49
N ALA A 372 14.99 21.23 -4.73
CA ALA A 372 14.52 22.51 -4.20
C ALA A 372 14.46 22.49 -2.67
N ALA A 373 13.97 21.40 -2.06
CA ALA A 373 13.94 21.24 -0.61
C ALA A 373 15.34 21.29 0.02
N MET A 374 16.30 20.58 -0.58
CA MET A 374 17.70 20.58 -0.14
C MET A 374 18.32 21.99 -0.23
N LYS A 375 18.05 22.74 -1.30
CA LYS A 375 18.54 24.11 -1.46
C LYS A 375 17.90 25.07 -0.45
N MET A 376 16.59 24.97 -0.23
CA MET A 376 15.86 25.87 0.66
C MET A 376 16.26 25.70 2.14
N HIS A 377 16.52 24.47 2.57
CA HIS A 377 16.92 24.16 3.95
C HIS A 377 18.34 23.58 4.01
N SER A 378 19.29 24.26 3.36
CA SER A 378 20.70 23.85 3.30
C SER A 378 21.37 23.70 4.67
N SER A 379 20.90 24.42 5.70
CA SER A 379 21.40 24.35 7.07
C SER A 379 20.74 23.28 7.93
N ASN A 380 19.70 22.58 7.45
CA ASN A 380 19.06 21.51 8.21
C ASN A 380 19.57 20.14 7.75
N ASP A 381 20.35 19.49 8.61
CA ASP A 381 20.94 18.17 8.35
C ASP A 381 19.89 17.09 8.08
N GLY A 382 18.76 17.12 8.78
CA GLY A 382 17.64 16.20 8.55
C GLY A 382 17.07 16.27 7.13
N VAL A 383 16.83 17.46 6.57
CA VAL A 383 16.38 17.59 5.17
C VAL A 383 17.48 17.14 4.21
N GLN A 384 18.74 17.48 4.49
CA GLN A 384 19.87 17.08 3.64
C GLN A 384 20.05 15.56 3.60
N GLU A 385 19.94 14.88 4.74
CA GLU A 385 20.07 13.44 4.85
C GLU A 385 18.97 12.73 4.05
N GLN A 386 17.71 13.12 4.27
CA GLN A 386 16.56 12.53 3.57
C GLN A 386 16.62 12.85 2.06
N GLY A 387 17.04 14.05 1.68
CA GLY A 387 17.22 14.44 0.29
C GLY A 387 18.32 13.64 -0.42
N CYS A 388 19.49 13.48 0.22
CA CYS A 388 20.56 12.62 -0.27
C CYS A 388 20.10 11.16 -0.41
N GLY A 389 19.35 10.64 0.56
CA GLY A 389 18.76 9.30 0.52
C GLY A 389 17.78 9.11 -0.65
N ALA A 390 16.90 10.09 -0.88
CA ALA A 390 15.97 10.08 -2.00
C ALA A 390 16.71 10.09 -3.34
N LEU A 391 17.66 11.01 -3.54
CA LEU A 391 18.45 11.10 -4.78
C LEU A 391 19.28 9.83 -5.00
N ARG A 392 19.85 9.24 -3.94
CA ARG A 392 20.57 7.95 -4.00
C ARG A 392 19.67 6.85 -4.58
N ASN A 393 18.46 6.68 -4.05
CA ASN A 393 17.55 5.63 -4.50
C ASN A 393 17.01 5.90 -5.92
N LEU A 394 16.67 7.14 -6.23
CA LEU A 394 16.22 7.53 -7.57
C LEU A 394 17.30 7.29 -8.63
N ALA A 395 18.57 7.54 -8.29
CA ALA A 395 19.73 7.30 -9.15
C ALA A 395 20.01 5.83 -9.48
N LEU A 396 19.30 4.87 -8.87
CA LEU A 396 19.41 3.47 -9.28
C LEU A 396 18.80 3.24 -10.67
N ASN A 397 17.81 4.05 -11.08
CA ASN A 397 17.32 4.08 -12.46
C ASN A 397 18.27 4.93 -13.33
N HIS A 398 18.55 4.48 -14.55
CA HIS A 398 19.53 5.10 -15.46
C HIS A 398 19.13 6.52 -15.89
N ASP A 399 17.91 6.68 -16.42
CA ASP A 399 17.40 7.96 -16.92
C ASP A 399 17.33 9.01 -15.82
N ASN A 400 16.94 8.57 -14.62
CA ASN A 400 16.90 9.43 -13.45
C ASN A 400 18.27 10.02 -13.09
N ARG A 401 19.39 9.34 -13.36
CA ARG A 401 20.73 9.91 -13.08
C ARG A 401 20.97 11.17 -13.89
N VAL A 402 20.64 11.12 -15.18
CA VAL A 402 20.78 12.25 -16.10
C VAL A 402 19.83 13.37 -15.70
N ALA A 403 18.58 13.02 -15.38
CA ALA A 403 17.61 13.99 -14.87
C ALA A 403 18.10 14.68 -13.58
N ILE A 404 18.58 13.92 -12.59
CA ILE A 404 19.12 14.45 -11.33
C ILE A 404 20.28 15.42 -11.61
N ALA A 405 21.22 15.05 -12.50
CA ALA A 405 22.32 15.93 -12.87
C ALA A 405 21.82 17.24 -13.51
N SER A 406 20.91 17.14 -14.49
CA SER A 406 20.34 18.30 -15.19
C SER A 406 19.59 19.29 -14.28
N LYS A 407 19.00 18.80 -13.18
CA LYS A 407 18.29 19.62 -12.19
C LYS A 407 19.21 20.17 -11.09
N GLY A 408 20.52 19.98 -11.19
CA GLY A 408 21.50 20.44 -10.21
C GLY A 408 21.53 19.60 -8.92
N GLY A 409 21.13 18.33 -9.00
CA GLY A 409 21.17 17.41 -7.86
C GLY A 409 22.59 17.06 -7.42
N ILE A 410 23.56 17.02 -8.34
CA ILE A 410 24.99 16.84 -8.02
C ILE A 410 25.46 17.99 -7.12
N ASP A 411 25.14 19.23 -7.47
CA ASP A 411 25.49 20.41 -6.67
C ASP A 411 24.85 20.39 -5.29
N ALA A 412 23.58 19.99 -5.22
CA ALA A 412 22.86 19.87 -3.96
C ALA A 412 23.53 18.85 -3.02
N VAL A 413 23.92 17.67 -3.52
CA VAL A 413 24.63 16.66 -2.72
C VAL A 413 26.01 17.14 -2.30
N VAL A 414 26.76 17.83 -3.18
CA VAL A 414 28.05 18.44 -2.82
C VAL A 414 27.89 19.46 -1.69
N ALA A 415 26.92 20.36 -1.80
CA ALA A 415 26.65 21.37 -0.80
C ALA A 415 26.24 20.73 0.54
N ALA A 416 25.34 19.74 0.50
CA ALA A 416 24.91 18.98 1.67
C ALA A 416 26.10 18.35 2.41
N MET A 417 26.96 17.62 1.70
CA MET A 417 28.12 16.95 2.30
C MET A 417 29.14 17.94 2.88
N LYS A 418 29.31 19.11 2.26
CA LYS A 418 30.21 20.16 2.78
C LYS A 418 29.65 20.84 4.02
N CYS A 419 28.38 21.24 3.99
CA CYS A 419 27.73 21.93 5.10
C CYS A 419 27.55 21.04 6.33
N HIS A 420 27.35 19.73 6.13
CA HIS A 420 27.07 18.76 7.19
C HIS A 420 28.14 17.67 7.28
N SER A 421 29.41 18.09 7.33
CA SER A 421 30.55 17.17 7.36
C SER A 421 30.60 16.27 8.59
N SER A 422 29.90 16.64 9.67
CA SER A 422 29.78 15.89 10.93
C SER A 422 28.53 15.01 11.02
N ASN A 423 27.57 15.10 10.09
CA ASN A 423 26.40 14.23 10.06
C ASN A 423 26.72 12.99 9.20
N SER A 424 26.77 11.81 9.84
CA SER A 424 27.14 10.56 9.16
C SER A 424 26.13 10.12 8.10
N GLY A 425 24.82 10.32 8.32
CA GLY A 425 23.78 9.97 7.36
C GLY A 425 23.91 10.76 6.05
N VAL A 426 24.14 12.07 6.14
CA VAL A 426 24.41 12.93 4.98
C VAL A 426 25.66 12.44 4.22
N GLN A 427 26.75 12.15 4.93
CA GLN A 427 27.99 11.67 4.29
C GLN A 427 27.81 10.31 3.62
N GLU A 428 27.15 9.36 4.29
CA GLU A 428 26.91 8.02 3.77
C GLU A 428 26.04 8.07 2.51
N HIS A 429 24.89 8.74 2.58
CA HIS A 429 23.96 8.81 1.45
C HIS A 429 24.50 9.67 0.31
N GLY A 430 25.27 10.72 0.61
CA GLY A 430 25.97 11.50 -0.40
C GLY A 430 27.01 10.66 -1.17
N CYS A 431 27.86 9.91 -0.48
CA CYS A 431 28.82 9.00 -1.12
C CYS A 431 28.12 7.92 -1.97
N ALA A 432 27.03 7.36 -1.45
CA ALA A 432 26.25 6.35 -2.17
C ALA A 432 25.54 6.94 -3.41
N ALA A 433 25.03 8.17 -3.33
CA ALA A 433 24.42 8.85 -4.47
C ALA A 433 25.45 9.08 -5.58
N PHE A 434 26.64 9.60 -5.25
CA PHE A 434 27.72 9.75 -6.23
C PHE A 434 28.17 8.41 -6.83
N THR A 435 28.20 7.34 -6.03
CA THR A 435 28.50 5.99 -6.53
C THR A 435 27.50 5.57 -7.61
N ASN A 436 26.22 5.86 -7.41
CA ASN A 436 25.17 5.57 -8.40
C ASN A 436 25.30 6.47 -9.63
N PHE A 437 25.52 7.77 -9.47
CA PHE A 437 25.76 8.69 -10.59
C PHE A 437 26.96 8.26 -11.45
N ALA A 438 28.06 7.84 -10.81
CA ALA A 438 29.30 7.38 -11.44
C ALA A 438 29.16 6.07 -12.25
N THR A 439 28.00 5.41 -12.23
CA THR A 439 27.72 4.29 -13.14
C THR A 439 27.20 4.75 -14.51
N ASN A 440 26.96 6.05 -14.71
CA ASN A 440 26.83 6.65 -16.04
C ASN A 440 28.20 7.25 -16.44
N PRO A 441 28.75 6.91 -17.62
CA PRO A 441 30.09 7.37 -18.06
C PRO A 441 30.24 8.90 -18.16
N ASP A 442 29.23 9.60 -18.68
CA ASP A 442 29.29 11.06 -18.86
C ASP A 442 29.30 11.77 -17.50
N LEU A 443 28.46 11.30 -16.58
CA LEU A 443 28.44 11.80 -15.21
C LEU A 443 29.73 11.43 -14.47
N LEU A 444 30.31 10.26 -14.69
CA LEU A 444 31.59 9.88 -14.10
C LEU A 444 32.71 10.86 -14.48
N ALA A 445 32.82 11.22 -15.76
CA ALA A 445 33.78 12.22 -16.22
C ALA A 445 33.57 13.57 -15.51
N HIS A 446 32.32 14.01 -15.40
CA HIS A 446 31.97 15.23 -14.68
C HIS A 446 32.33 15.14 -13.18
N LEU A 447 32.06 14.03 -12.50
CA LEU A 447 32.38 13.85 -11.08
C LEU A 447 33.89 13.85 -10.82
N ARG A 448 34.69 13.24 -11.72
CA ARG A 448 36.16 13.27 -11.64
C ARG A 448 36.72 14.69 -11.69
N SER A 449 36.13 15.58 -12.51
CA SER A 449 36.55 16.98 -12.59
C SER A 449 36.19 17.84 -11.37
N ARG A 450 35.28 17.39 -10.49
CA ARG A 450 34.70 18.22 -9.40
C ARG A 450 35.25 17.93 -8.01
N SER A 451 36.41 17.30 -7.93
CA SER A 451 37.07 16.95 -6.66
C SER A 451 36.19 16.12 -5.71
N ILE A 452 35.26 15.32 -6.25
CA ILE A 452 34.37 14.45 -5.46
C ILE A 452 35.18 13.43 -4.65
N SER A 453 36.35 13.03 -5.14
CA SER A 453 37.30 12.17 -4.42
C SER A 453 37.80 12.81 -3.11
N LEU A 454 37.97 14.13 -3.05
CA LEU A 454 38.34 14.83 -1.81
C LEU A 454 37.20 14.80 -0.80
N LEU A 455 35.95 14.99 -1.25
CA LEU A 455 34.78 14.88 -0.38
C LEU A 455 34.64 13.48 0.22
N ALA A 456 34.84 12.44 -0.59
CA ALA A 456 34.81 11.05 -0.11
C ALA A 456 35.91 10.79 0.93
N ARG A 457 37.14 11.28 0.70
CA ARG A 457 38.24 11.16 1.68
C ARG A 457 37.95 11.93 2.97
N GLN A 458 37.37 13.13 2.87
CA GLN A 458 36.98 13.93 4.03
C GLN A 458 35.87 13.24 4.84
N ALA A 459 34.87 12.65 4.18
CA ALA A 459 33.84 11.86 4.82
C ALA A 459 34.43 10.70 5.63
N LYS A 460 35.40 9.97 5.05
CA LYS A 460 36.12 8.91 5.78
C LYS A 460 36.88 9.45 6.99
N HIS A 461 37.61 10.53 6.81
CA HIS A 461 38.42 11.13 7.87
C HIS A 461 37.55 11.60 9.06
N ASN A 462 36.42 12.23 8.78
CA ASN A 462 35.53 12.75 9.81
C ASN A 462 34.73 11.65 10.54
N HIS A 463 34.56 10.49 9.91
CA HIS A 463 33.72 9.40 10.42
C HIS A 463 34.47 8.06 10.50
N PRO A 464 35.62 7.98 11.19
CA PRO A 464 36.50 6.80 11.15
C PRO A 464 35.84 5.51 11.66
N SER A 465 34.91 5.63 12.60
CA SER A 465 34.20 4.48 13.22
C SER A 465 32.87 4.14 12.55
N ASN A 466 32.35 4.98 11.64
CA ASN A 466 31.08 4.72 10.98
C ASN A 466 31.28 3.81 9.75
N ARG A 467 30.92 2.53 9.89
CA ARG A 467 31.11 1.53 8.82
C ARG A 467 30.38 1.89 7.52
N GLY A 468 29.17 2.45 7.61
CA GLY A 468 28.39 2.83 6.43
C GLY A 468 29.08 3.92 5.61
N VAL A 469 29.53 4.99 6.27
CA VAL A 469 30.30 6.06 5.64
C VAL A 469 31.59 5.54 5.03
N GLN A 470 32.38 4.75 5.78
CA GLN A 470 33.63 4.18 5.26
C GLN A 470 33.39 3.36 3.98
N GLN A 471 32.42 2.44 4.02
CA GLN A 471 32.11 1.55 2.91
C GLN A 471 31.66 2.31 1.66
N GLN A 472 30.73 3.27 1.80
CA GLN A 472 30.22 4.01 0.64
C GLN A 472 31.28 4.95 0.07
N ALA A 473 32.11 5.58 0.92
CA ALA A 473 33.20 6.42 0.46
C ALA A 473 34.29 5.63 -0.27
N ASP A 474 34.65 4.43 0.21
CA ASP A 474 35.61 3.56 -0.49
C ASP A 474 35.10 3.07 -1.83
N ARG A 475 33.82 2.69 -1.89
CA ARG A 475 33.17 2.30 -3.15
C ARG A 475 33.18 3.44 -4.17
N LEU A 476 32.93 4.67 -3.71
CA LEU A 476 33.00 5.86 -4.55
C LEU A 476 34.42 6.13 -5.03
N LEU A 477 35.42 6.07 -4.14
CA LEU A 477 36.82 6.29 -4.51
C LEU A 477 37.31 5.29 -5.55
N SER A 478 36.95 4.01 -5.41
CA SER A 478 37.26 2.97 -6.39
C SER A 478 36.62 3.19 -7.76
N LYS A 479 35.49 3.91 -7.83
CA LYS A 479 34.88 4.28 -9.12
C LYS A 479 35.52 5.52 -9.75
N LEU A 480 36.08 6.40 -8.93
CA LEU A 480 36.67 7.65 -9.38
C LEU A 480 38.13 7.51 -9.79
N SER A 481 38.86 6.52 -9.26
CA SER A 481 40.13 6.05 -9.84
C SER A 481 39.94 5.60 -11.27
#